data_AF-A0AAU2DQ11-F1
#
_entry.id   AF-A0AAU2DQ11-F1
#
_cell.length_a   1.000
_cell.length_b   1.000
_cell.length_c   1.000
_cell.angle_alpha   90.00
_cell.angle_beta   90.00
_cell.angle_gamma   90.00
#
_symmetry.space_group_name_H-M   'P 1'
#
loop_
_entity.id
_entity.type
_entity.pdbx_description
1 polymer ?
#
loop_
_entity_poly.entity_id
_entity_poly.type
_entity_poly.pdbx_seq_one_letter_code
_entity_poly.pdbx_strand_id
1 'polypeptide(L)'
;MTNPWFRRLRAARTLGVLLGGAVVLGSLPAVTSPADAAGSTRQASAETAAFRLAAETGEPVEIIQQRTEDELVFANPDGSFTSETSVQPQRVQRADGSWEKADATLERRADGTVGPKAAVVDLAFAGGGSSDLITLGDAGKSFTLRWPRPLPEPVLEGDTAEYREVLPSVDLLASATVTGYFVRPEGEEPGSR
;
A
#
# COMPACT_ATOMS: atom_id res chain seq x y z
N MET A 1 -20.81 -3.13 -9.48
CA MET A 1 -20.21 -4.37 -8.94
C MET A 1 -19.12 -3.94 -7.97
N THR A 2 -19.35 -4.08 -6.67
CA THR A 2 -18.40 -3.68 -5.62
C THR A 2 -17.34 -4.75 -5.44
N ASN A 3 -16.09 -4.41 -5.74
CA ASN A 3 -14.98 -5.35 -5.66
C ASN A 3 -14.67 -5.67 -4.19
N PRO A 4 -14.69 -6.95 -3.76
CA PRO A 4 -14.65 -7.31 -2.34
C PRO A 4 -13.29 -7.06 -1.66
N TRP A 5 -12.25 -6.73 -2.41
CA TRP A 5 -10.90 -6.47 -1.90
C TRP A 5 -10.72 -5.07 -1.27
N PHE A 6 -11.60 -4.11 -1.56
CA PHE A 6 -11.48 -2.71 -1.11
C PHE A 6 -11.78 -2.41 0.37
N ARG A 7 -11.84 -3.43 1.25
CA ARG A 7 -12.26 -3.23 2.65
C ARG A 7 -11.10 -2.95 3.59
N ARG A 8 -10.59 -1.72 3.57
CA ARG A 8 -9.93 -1.11 4.75
C ARG A 8 -10.89 -0.13 5.41
N LEU A 9 -11.71 -0.58 6.35
CA LEU A 9 -12.37 0.32 7.29
C LEU A 9 -11.39 0.62 8.44
N ARG A 10 -10.59 1.69 8.32
CA ARG A 10 -10.18 2.42 9.53
C ARG A 10 -11.30 3.41 9.82
N ALA A 11 -12.00 3.17 10.94
CA ALA A 11 -13.16 3.94 11.36
C ALA A 11 -12.88 5.45 11.32
N ALA A 12 -13.61 6.17 10.46
CA ALA A 12 -13.56 7.62 10.41
C ALA A 12 -14.28 8.19 11.66
N ARG A 13 -13.52 8.83 12.55
CA ARG A 13 -14.07 9.65 13.63
C ARG A 13 -14.72 10.90 13.02
N THR A 14 -16.04 10.91 12.88
CA THR A 14 -16.78 12.15 12.60
C THR A 14 -16.82 13.01 13.86
N LEU A 15 -16.10 14.13 13.85
CA LEU A 15 -16.14 15.14 14.91
C LEU A 15 -17.36 16.04 14.68
N GLY A 16 -18.42 15.87 15.47
CA GLY A 16 -19.54 16.80 15.52
C GLY A 16 -19.16 18.04 16.33
N VAL A 17 -19.13 19.21 15.70
CA VAL A 17 -18.99 20.50 16.39
C VAL A 17 -20.37 20.95 16.86
N LEU A 18 -20.56 21.10 18.17
CA LEU A 18 -21.65 21.87 18.76
C LEU A 18 -21.06 23.04 19.57
N LEU A 19 -21.49 24.24 19.18
CA LEU A 19 -21.20 25.54 19.82
C LEU A 19 -21.90 25.64 21.19
N GLY A 20 -21.17 26.00 22.24
CA GLY A 20 -21.76 26.48 23.50
C GLY A 20 -20.85 26.47 24.73
N GLY A 21 -20.31 27.65 25.10
CA GLY A 21 -20.14 28.19 26.46
C GLY A 21 -19.46 27.42 27.62
N ALA A 22 -18.42 28.07 28.17
CA ALA A 22 -17.91 28.06 29.56
C ALA A 22 -16.86 27.00 30.05
N VAL A 23 -15.62 27.50 30.19
CA VAL A 23 -14.54 27.30 31.21
C VAL A 23 -14.50 26.02 32.05
N VAL A 24 -13.39 25.25 31.97
CA VAL A 24 -12.56 24.72 33.09
C VAL A 24 -11.19 24.26 32.51
N LEU A 25 -10.07 24.73 33.07
CA LEU A 25 -8.71 24.17 32.87
C LEU A 25 -8.62 22.81 33.59
N GLY A 26 -9.25 21.78 33.02
CA GLY A 26 -9.18 20.41 33.53
C GLY A 26 -8.20 19.61 32.69
N SER A 27 -7.21 18.98 33.32
CA SER A 27 -6.35 17.97 32.70
C SER A 27 -7.25 16.87 32.13
N LEU A 28 -7.50 16.89 30.82
CA LEU A 28 -8.25 15.81 30.17
C LEU A 28 -7.42 14.53 30.31
N PRO A 29 -7.97 13.43 30.87
CA PRO A 29 -7.30 12.14 30.77
C PRO A 29 -7.17 11.83 29.28
N ALA A 30 -5.95 11.58 28.83
CA ALA A 30 -5.74 11.01 27.51
C ALA A 30 -6.49 9.68 27.47
N VAL A 31 -7.63 9.64 26.80
CA VAL A 31 -8.40 8.42 26.57
C VAL A 31 -7.63 7.60 25.54
N THR A 32 -6.62 6.86 26.01
CA THR A 32 -6.01 5.77 25.25
C THR A 32 -7.08 4.72 25.01
N SER A 33 -7.32 4.36 23.75
CA SER A 33 -8.27 3.30 23.44
C SER A 33 -7.70 1.98 23.95
N PRO A 34 -8.52 1.04 24.44
CA PRO A 34 -8.03 -0.27 24.89
C PRO A 34 -7.27 -1.05 23.80
N ALA A 35 -7.56 -0.77 22.52
CA ALA A 35 -6.82 -1.31 21.39
C ALA A 35 -5.38 -0.77 21.29
N ASP A 36 -5.17 0.53 21.54
CA ASP A 36 -3.84 1.15 21.52
C ASP A 36 -2.99 0.62 22.69
N ALA A 37 -3.58 0.52 23.88
CA ALA A 37 -2.92 -0.04 25.06
C ALA A 37 -2.48 -1.51 24.84
N ALA A 38 -3.36 -2.34 24.28
CA ALA A 38 -3.03 -3.73 23.96
C ALA A 38 -1.90 -3.84 22.91
N GLY A 39 -1.86 -2.92 21.94
CA GLY A 39 -0.79 -2.81 20.95
C GLY A 39 0.57 -2.53 21.60
N SER A 40 0.63 -1.52 22.48
CA SER A 40 1.87 -1.16 23.18
C SER A 40 2.38 -2.30 24.09
N THR A 41 1.48 -3.00 24.79
CA THR A 41 1.89 -4.15 25.63
C THR A 41 2.47 -5.29 24.77
N ARG A 42 1.85 -5.59 23.64
CA ARG A 42 2.37 -6.61 22.70
C ARG A 42 3.76 -6.23 22.20
N GLN A 43 3.96 -4.97 21.83
CA GLN A 43 5.25 -4.49 21.33
C GLN A 43 6.36 -4.60 22.39
N ALA A 44 6.12 -4.13 23.63
CA ALA A 44 7.09 -4.25 24.72
C ALA A 44 7.46 -5.71 25.04
N SER A 45 6.48 -6.62 24.95
CA SER A 45 6.75 -8.06 25.15
C SER A 45 7.61 -8.67 24.03
N ALA A 46 7.45 -8.20 22.80
CA ALA A 46 8.24 -8.64 21.66
C ALA A 46 9.69 -8.14 21.74
N GLU A 47 9.89 -6.87 22.11
CA GLU A 47 11.22 -6.30 22.36
C GLU A 47 11.98 -7.09 23.43
N THR A 48 11.33 -7.38 24.55
CA THR A 48 11.93 -8.15 25.66
C THR A 48 12.37 -9.54 25.19
N ALA A 49 11.53 -10.22 24.41
CA ALA A 49 11.85 -11.54 23.87
C ALA A 49 13.00 -11.50 22.87
N ALA A 50 13.04 -10.47 22.01
CA ALA A 50 14.10 -10.29 21.01
C ALA A 50 15.46 -10.01 21.66
N PHE A 51 15.53 -9.11 22.66
CA PHE A 51 16.78 -8.86 23.39
C PHE A 51 17.30 -10.09 24.13
N ARG A 52 16.40 -10.88 24.76
CA ARG A 52 16.80 -12.13 25.39
C ARG A 52 17.42 -13.08 24.37
N LEU A 53 16.78 -13.26 23.21
CA LEU A 53 17.29 -14.14 22.18
C LEU A 53 18.62 -13.62 21.59
N ALA A 54 18.74 -12.32 21.33
CA ALA A 54 19.98 -11.71 20.84
C ALA A 54 21.14 -11.89 21.83
N ALA A 55 20.88 -11.76 23.13
CA ALA A 55 21.87 -12.03 24.17
C ALA A 55 22.26 -13.52 24.26
N GLU A 56 21.31 -14.43 24.02
CA GLU A 56 21.52 -15.87 24.01
C GLU A 56 22.31 -16.35 22.77
N THR A 57 22.02 -15.81 21.59
CA THR A 57 22.64 -16.24 20.32
C THR A 57 23.89 -15.46 19.96
N GLY A 58 24.03 -14.22 20.44
CA GLY A 58 25.09 -13.30 20.01
C GLY A 58 24.83 -12.69 18.63
N GLU A 59 23.62 -12.82 18.08
CA GLU A 59 23.24 -12.28 16.77
C GLU A 59 22.08 -11.27 16.89
N PRO A 60 21.99 -10.26 16.01
CA PRO A 60 20.84 -9.36 15.96
C PRO A 60 19.54 -10.12 15.67
N VAL A 61 18.47 -9.81 16.42
CA VAL A 61 17.15 -10.44 16.26
C VAL A 61 16.13 -9.39 15.83
N GLU A 62 15.44 -9.65 14.72
CA GLU A 62 14.40 -8.75 14.21
C GLU A 62 13.16 -8.73 15.12
N ILE A 63 12.62 -7.53 15.34
CA ILE A 63 11.37 -7.29 16.09
C ILE A 63 10.23 -7.12 15.08
N ILE A 64 9.63 -8.24 14.67
CA ILE A 64 8.59 -8.29 13.62
C ILE A 64 7.41 -7.34 13.88
N GLN A 65 7.08 -7.07 15.14
CA GLN A 65 5.99 -6.17 15.53
C GLN A 65 6.26 -4.70 15.21
N GLN A 66 7.52 -4.33 14.99
CA GLN A 66 7.95 -3.00 14.56
C GLN A 66 8.27 -2.94 13.06
N ARG A 67 8.14 -4.05 12.33
CA ARG A 67 8.34 -4.07 10.87
C ARG A 67 7.30 -3.21 10.16
N THR A 68 7.76 -2.38 9.24
CA THR A 68 6.91 -1.66 8.26
C THR A 68 7.24 -2.12 6.83
N GLU A 69 6.59 -1.51 5.85
CA GLU A 69 6.82 -1.75 4.43
C GLU A 69 8.28 -1.47 3.98
N ASP A 70 8.97 -0.56 4.67
CA ASP A 70 10.30 -0.04 4.35
C ASP A 70 11.30 -0.03 5.53
N GLU A 71 10.87 -0.36 6.75
CA GLU A 71 11.69 -0.36 7.96
C GLU A 71 11.77 -1.75 8.61
N LEU A 72 12.98 -2.12 9.04
CA LEU A 72 13.24 -3.24 9.94
C LEU A 72 13.89 -2.73 11.22
N VAL A 73 13.49 -3.28 12.36
CA VAL A 73 14.12 -2.99 13.65
C VAL A 73 14.65 -4.26 14.28
N PHE A 74 15.88 -4.21 14.77
CA PHE A 74 16.60 -5.32 15.37
C PHE A 74 17.00 -4.99 16.81
N ALA A 75 16.90 -6.00 17.68
CA ALA A 75 17.52 -6.02 19.00
C ALA A 75 18.93 -6.59 18.88
N ASN A 76 19.94 -5.83 19.33
CA ASN A 76 21.33 -6.26 19.30
C ASN A 76 21.75 -6.94 20.62
N PRO A 77 22.74 -7.84 20.59
CA PRO A 77 23.25 -8.51 21.80
C PRO A 77 23.82 -7.56 22.86
N ASP A 78 24.25 -6.36 22.45
CA ASP A 78 24.79 -5.31 23.33
C ASP A 78 23.72 -4.46 24.02
N GLY A 79 22.43 -4.76 23.79
CA GLY A 79 21.30 -4.03 24.35
C GLY A 79 20.89 -2.78 23.54
N SER A 80 21.51 -2.53 22.39
CA SER A 80 21.11 -1.45 21.47
C SER A 80 20.06 -1.91 20.45
N PHE A 81 19.44 -0.93 19.76
CA PHE A 81 18.60 -1.18 18.59
C PHE A 81 19.34 -0.78 17.32
N THR A 82 19.09 -1.52 16.24
CA THR A 82 19.41 -1.10 14.88
C THR A 82 18.12 -0.96 14.08
N SER A 83 17.93 0.20 13.43
CA SER A 83 16.87 0.40 12.44
C SER A 83 17.49 0.47 11.04
N GLU A 84 16.93 -0.29 10.11
CA GLU A 84 17.25 -0.25 8.69
C GLU A 84 16.06 0.28 7.90
N THR A 85 16.23 1.44 7.26
CA THR A 85 15.18 2.09 6.46
C THR A 85 15.55 2.07 4.97
N SER A 86 14.58 1.70 4.13
CA SER A 86 14.71 1.68 2.68
C SER A 86 14.07 2.90 2.03
N VAL A 87 14.60 3.34 0.88
CA VAL A 87 14.02 4.47 0.12
C VAL A 87 12.68 4.10 -0.51
N GLN A 88 12.47 2.81 -0.79
CA GLN A 88 11.23 2.28 -1.34
C GLN A 88 10.77 1.08 -0.52
N PRO A 89 9.45 0.85 -0.40
CA PRO A 89 8.91 -0.35 0.21
C PRO A 89 9.52 -1.62 -0.36
N GLN A 90 10.08 -2.45 0.51
CA GLN A 90 10.63 -3.77 0.15
C GLN A 90 9.63 -4.89 0.41
N ARG A 91 8.62 -4.61 1.24
CA ARG A 91 7.66 -5.60 1.74
C ARG A 91 6.26 -5.01 1.77
N VAL A 92 5.27 -5.86 1.62
CA VAL A 92 3.85 -5.51 1.67
C VAL A 92 3.18 -6.37 2.73
N GLN A 93 2.43 -5.74 3.63
CA GLN A 93 1.61 -6.46 4.59
C GLN A 93 0.27 -6.85 3.95
N ARG A 94 -0.05 -8.13 3.96
CA ARG A 94 -1.32 -8.68 3.48
C ARG A 94 -2.42 -8.52 4.52
N ALA A 95 -3.67 -8.67 4.09
CA ALA A 95 -4.83 -8.49 4.95
C ALA A 95 -4.89 -9.46 6.14
N ASP A 96 -4.23 -10.61 6.03
CA ASP A 96 -4.07 -11.60 7.12
C ASP A 96 -2.92 -11.26 8.09
N GLY A 97 -2.19 -10.16 7.84
CA GLY A 97 -1.05 -9.72 8.64
C GLY A 97 0.29 -10.34 8.23
N SER A 98 0.31 -11.24 7.23
CA SER A 98 1.55 -11.79 6.67
C SER A 98 2.31 -10.74 5.85
N TRP A 99 3.61 -10.95 5.70
CA TRP A 99 4.49 -10.08 4.91
C TRP A 99 4.93 -10.80 3.64
N GLU A 100 4.79 -10.14 2.51
CA GLU A 100 5.33 -10.60 1.23
C GLU A 100 6.35 -9.60 0.70
N LYS A 101 7.29 -10.06 -0.14
CA LYS A 101 8.20 -9.16 -0.85
C LYS A 101 7.39 -8.29 -1.81
N ALA A 102 7.73 -7.01 -1.89
CA ALA A 102 7.14 -6.11 -2.87
C ALA A 102 7.46 -6.56 -4.31
N ASP A 103 6.44 -6.59 -5.17
CA ASP A 103 6.51 -7.06 -6.55
C ASP A 103 5.48 -6.31 -7.42
N ALA A 104 5.97 -5.42 -8.27
CA ALA A 104 5.15 -4.62 -9.18
C ALA A 104 4.76 -5.37 -10.46
N THR A 105 5.23 -6.61 -10.66
CA THR A 105 4.88 -7.42 -11.84
C THR A 105 3.37 -7.60 -11.93
N LEU A 106 2.80 -7.31 -13.09
CA LEU A 106 1.38 -7.38 -13.34
C LEU A 106 0.91 -8.82 -13.56
N GLU A 107 -0.28 -9.08 -13.05
CA GLU A 107 -1.03 -10.30 -13.31
C GLU A 107 -2.50 -9.99 -13.57
N ARG A 108 -3.15 -10.88 -14.33
CA ARG A 108 -4.61 -10.85 -14.51
C ARG A 108 -5.25 -11.46 -13.27
N ARG A 109 -6.22 -10.75 -12.71
CA ARG A 109 -7.00 -11.19 -11.56
C ARG A 109 -8.28 -11.89 -12.00
N ALA A 110 -8.87 -12.65 -11.08
CA ALA A 110 -10.10 -13.41 -11.33
C ALA A 110 -11.32 -12.52 -11.65
N ASP A 111 -11.30 -11.25 -11.24
CA ASP A 111 -12.34 -10.27 -11.56
C ASP A 111 -12.18 -9.64 -12.95
N GLY A 112 -11.16 -10.06 -13.72
CA GLY A 112 -10.84 -9.54 -15.04
C GLY A 112 -10.01 -8.27 -15.03
N THR A 113 -9.66 -7.71 -13.88
CA THR A 113 -8.71 -6.59 -13.80
C THR A 113 -7.26 -7.06 -13.92
N VAL A 114 -6.35 -6.13 -14.14
CA VAL A 114 -4.90 -6.37 -14.11
C VAL A 114 -4.32 -5.62 -12.92
N GLY A 115 -3.35 -6.17 -12.20
CA GLY A 115 -2.62 -5.36 -11.22
C GLY A 115 -1.37 -6.05 -10.67
N PRO A 116 -0.59 -5.36 -9.84
CA PRO A 116 0.66 -5.88 -9.32
C PRO A 116 0.42 -7.05 -8.36
N LYS A 117 1.36 -8.01 -8.33
CA LYS A 117 1.38 -9.15 -7.40
C LYS A 117 1.46 -8.72 -5.94
N ALA A 118 2.28 -7.71 -5.63
CA ALA A 118 2.43 -7.19 -4.28
C ALA A 118 2.81 -5.70 -4.31
N ALA A 119 1.82 -4.83 -4.10
CA ALA A 119 2.00 -3.40 -3.93
C ALA A 119 1.41 -2.93 -2.59
N VAL A 120 1.96 -1.85 -2.04
CA VAL A 120 1.44 -1.20 -0.81
C VAL A 120 0.10 -0.55 -1.07
N VAL A 121 -0.08 -0.03 -2.28
CA VAL A 121 -1.33 0.53 -2.75
C VAL A 121 -2.15 -0.50 -3.49
N ASP A 122 -3.46 -0.29 -3.44
CA ASP A 122 -4.42 -1.19 -4.03
C ASP A 122 -4.71 -0.77 -5.48
N LEU A 123 -3.90 -1.25 -6.41
CA LEU A 123 -3.90 -0.82 -7.82
C LEU A 123 -4.56 -1.86 -8.72
N ALA A 124 -5.47 -1.40 -9.57
CA ALA A 124 -6.05 -2.16 -10.67
C ALA A 124 -6.03 -1.33 -11.96
N PHE A 125 -5.57 -1.96 -13.04
CA PHE A 125 -5.71 -1.51 -14.41
C PHE A 125 -6.87 -2.25 -15.11
N ALA A 126 -7.44 -1.64 -16.15
CA ALA A 126 -8.47 -2.26 -16.97
C ALA A 126 -7.96 -3.54 -17.66
N GLY A 127 -8.72 -4.64 -17.58
CA GLY A 127 -8.41 -5.84 -18.38
C GLY A 127 -8.88 -5.80 -19.83
N GLY A 128 -9.45 -4.67 -20.28
CA GLY A 128 -10.13 -4.51 -21.57
C GLY A 128 -11.65 -4.37 -21.45
N GLY A 129 -12.27 -3.74 -22.45
CA GLY A 129 -13.72 -3.48 -22.53
C GLY A 129 -14.25 -2.44 -21.52
N SER A 130 -13.42 -1.99 -20.58
CA SER A 130 -13.77 -1.00 -19.57
C SER A 130 -13.23 0.39 -19.94
N SER A 131 -13.96 1.43 -19.53
CA SER A 131 -13.45 2.81 -19.55
C SER A 131 -12.65 3.16 -18.29
N ASP A 132 -12.61 2.29 -17.29
CA ASP A 132 -12.02 2.59 -15.98
C ASP A 132 -10.56 2.15 -16.03
N LEU A 133 -9.72 3.03 -16.58
CA LEU A 133 -8.31 2.76 -16.88
C LEU A 133 -7.54 2.32 -15.63
N ILE A 134 -7.67 3.09 -14.55
CA ILE A 134 -6.98 2.84 -13.28
C ILE A 134 -7.98 3.00 -12.15
N THR A 135 -8.00 2.04 -11.24
CA THR A 135 -8.57 2.19 -9.91
C THR A 135 -7.45 2.07 -8.88
N LEU A 136 -7.32 3.07 -8.02
CA LEU A 136 -6.37 3.10 -6.93
C LEU A 136 -7.12 3.20 -5.60
N GLY A 137 -6.81 2.31 -4.66
CA GLY A 137 -7.35 2.28 -3.32
C GLY A 137 -6.29 2.46 -2.24
N ASP A 138 -6.64 3.18 -1.18
CA ASP A 138 -5.91 3.18 0.09
C ASP A 138 -6.86 3.46 1.26
N ALA A 139 -6.70 2.72 2.35
CA ALA A 139 -7.43 2.90 3.62
C ALA A 139 -8.96 3.10 3.48
N GLY A 140 -9.60 2.40 2.54
CA GLY A 140 -11.05 2.44 2.30
C GLY A 140 -11.51 3.61 1.44
N LYS A 141 -10.58 4.43 0.95
CA LYS A 141 -10.80 5.43 -0.07
C LYS A 141 -10.37 4.85 -1.41
N SER A 142 -11.06 5.25 -2.48
CA SER A 142 -10.67 4.89 -3.83
C SER A 142 -10.84 6.07 -4.77
N PHE A 143 -10.02 6.09 -5.80
CA PHE A 143 -10.12 6.98 -6.94
C PHE A 143 -10.06 6.15 -8.22
N THR A 144 -10.77 6.60 -9.26
CA THR A 144 -10.75 5.97 -10.57
C THR A 144 -10.45 6.99 -11.64
N LEU A 145 -9.40 6.72 -12.42
CA LEU A 145 -9.11 7.45 -13.65
C LEU A 145 -9.84 6.76 -14.80
N ARG A 146 -10.62 7.53 -15.57
CA ARG A 146 -11.36 7.03 -16.72
C ARG A 146 -10.67 7.40 -18.03
N TRP A 147 -10.78 6.51 -19.00
CA TRP A 147 -10.46 6.75 -20.40
C TRP A 147 -11.74 7.11 -21.17
N PRO A 148 -11.69 7.98 -22.20
CA PRO A 148 -12.89 8.42 -22.92
C PRO A 148 -13.65 7.30 -23.65
N ARG A 149 -12.99 6.19 -23.96
CA ARG A 149 -13.56 5.03 -24.67
C ARG A 149 -13.21 3.74 -23.92
N PRO A 150 -13.95 2.64 -24.15
CA PRO A 150 -13.53 1.32 -23.70
C PRO A 150 -12.12 1.01 -24.21
N LEU A 151 -11.26 0.56 -23.31
CA LEU A 151 -9.89 0.18 -23.62
C LEU A 151 -9.86 -1.21 -24.28
N PRO A 152 -8.89 -1.48 -25.17
CA PRO A 152 -8.63 -2.83 -25.65
C PRO A 152 -8.10 -3.71 -24.52
N GLU A 153 -8.00 -5.01 -24.75
CA GLU A 153 -7.31 -5.90 -23.82
C GLU A 153 -5.80 -5.60 -23.84
N PRO A 154 -5.15 -5.39 -22.68
CA PRO A 154 -3.74 -5.03 -22.65
C PRO A 154 -2.83 -6.25 -22.87
N VAL A 155 -1.65 -6.01 -23.43
CA VAL A 155 -0.52 -6.95 -23.40
C VAL A 155 0.30 -6.64 -22.15
N LEU A 156 0.67 -7.67 -21.38
CA LEU A 156 1.39 -7.49 -20.11
C LEU A 156 2.86 -7.84 -20.29
N GLU A 157 3.73 -6.93 -19.87
CA GLU A 157 5.18 -7.12 -19.82
C GLU A 157 5.71 -6.57 -18.49
N GLY A 158 6.18 -7.46 -17.61
CA GLY A 158 6.69 -7.07 -16.30
C GLY A 158 5.64 -6.29 -15.50
N ASP A 159 5.94 -5.04 -15.17
CA ASP A 159 5.09 -4.11 -14.45
C ASP A 159 4.17 -3.27 -15.34
N THR A 160 4.17 -3.51 -16.66
CA THR A 160 3.54 -2.65 -17.67
C THR A 160 2.41 -3.34 -18.41
N ALA A 161 1.28 -2.64 -18.54
CA ALA A 161 0.13 -2.98 -19.36
C ALA A 161 0.10 -2.05 -20.58
N GLU A 162 0.29 -2.64 -21.76
CA GLU A 162 0.25 -1.97 -23.06
C GLU A 162 -1.15 -2.10 -23.68
N TYR A 163 -1.84 -0.98 -23.84
CA TYR A 163 -3.10 -0.90 -24.57
C TYR A 163 -2.83 -0.35 -25.97
N ARG A 164 -3.00 -1.19 -27.00
CA ARG A 164 -2.70 -0.81 -28.38
C ARG A 164 -3.82 -0.05 -29.06
N GLU A 165 -3.48 0.93 -29.89
CA GLU A 165 -4.44 1.68 -30.72
C GLU A 165 -5.58 2.32 -29.89
N VAL A 166 -5.24 2.87 -28.70
CA VAL A 166 -6.22 3.59 -27.85
C VAL A 166 -6.72 4.88 -28.51
N LEU A 167 -5.91 5.42 -29.44
CA LEU A 167 -6.24 6.39 -30.47
C LEU A 167 -5.50 5.94 -31.75
N PRO A 168 -5.83 6.47 -32.94
CA PRO A 168 -5.13 6.08 -34.17
C PRO A 168 -3.62 6.25 -34.03
N SER A 169 -2.87 5.15 -34.15
CA SER A 169 -1.40 5.14 -34.04
C SER A 169 -0.86 5.61 -32.68
N VAL A 170 -1.66 5.46 -31.61
CA VAL A 170 -1.24 5.76 -30.24
C VAL A 170 -1.57 4.59 -29.34
N ASP A 171 -0.54 4.11 -28.67
CA ASP A 171 -0.62 3.11 -27.61
C ASP A 171 -0.57 3.81 -26.26
N LEU A 172 -1.11 3.15 -25.24
CA LEU A 172 -1.06 3.61 -23.85
C LEU A 172 -0.31 2.60 -23.02
N LEU A 173 0.80 3.03 -22.43
CA LEU A 173 1.55 2.25 -21.46
C LEU A 173 1.14 2.68 -20.06
N ALA A 174 0.56 1.75 -19.30
CA ALA A 174 0.26 1.93 -17.90
C ALA A 174 1.14 0.99 -17.08
N SER A 175 2.02 1.56 -16.26
CA SER A 175 2.98 0.79 -15.48
C SER A 175 2.71 0.95 -13.99
N ALA A 176 2.83 -0.15 -13.27
CA ALA A 176 2.67 -0.20 -11.83
C ALA A 176 4.01 0.07 -11.13
N THR A 177 3.92 0.69 -9.96
CA THR A 177 4.99 0.67 -8.96
C THR A 177 4.43 0.08 -7.67
N VAL A 178 5.30 -0.23 -6.72
CA VAL A 178 4.88 -0.72 -5.40
C VAL A 178 4.02 0.32 -4.65
N THR A 179 4.14 1.61 -5.00
CA THR A 179 3.48 2.72 -4.33
C THR A 179 2.48 3.48 -5.19
N GLY A 180 2.29 3.10 -6.46
CA GLY A 180 1.47 3.86 -7.39
C GLY A 180 1.54 3.36 -8.82
N TYR A 181 1.41 4.29 -9.75
CA TYR A 181 1.41 4.01 -11.19
C TYR A 181 1.95 5.20 -11.96
N PHE A 182 2.34 4.97 -13.22
CA PHE A 182 2.55 6.02 -14.21
C PHE A 182 1.87 5.63 -15.53
N VAL A 183 1.41 6.62 -16.28
CA VAL A 183 0.78 6.43 -17.59
C VAL A 183 1.48 7.28 -18.61
N ARG A 184 1.83 6.69 -19.75
CA ARG A 184 2.44 7.39 -20.88
C ARG A 184 1.74 6.98 -22.18
N PRO A 185 1.29 7.95 -23.00
CA PRO A 185 0.95 7.66 -24.39
C PRO A 185 2.22 7.49 -25.22
N GLU A 186 2.25 6.47 -26.08
CA GLU A 186 3.31 6.25 -27.06
C GLU A 186 2.71 6.35 -28.46
N GLY A 187 3.28 7.18 -29.32
CA GLY A 187 2.84 7.36 -30.69
C GLY A 187 3.92 8.08 -31.49
N GLU A 188 3.81 8.04 -32.82
CA GLU A 188 4.71 8.82 -33.68
C GLU A 188 4.52 10.32 -33.40
N GLU A 189 5.61 11.04 -33.09
CA GLU A 189 5.57 12.49 -33.03
C GLU A 189 5.15 13.04 -34.40
N PRO A 190 4.08 13.84 -34.49
CA PRO A 190 3.71 14.49 -35.74
C PRO A 190 4.69 15.65 -35.99
N GLY A 191 5.87 15.37 -36.55
CA GLY A 191 6.84 16.45 -36.80
C GLY A 191 8.24 16.13 -37.34
N SER A 192 8.60 14.89 -37.65
CA SER A 192 9.90 14.61 -38.32
C SER A 192 9.71 14.43 -39.84
N ARG A 193 9.59 15.53 -40.58
CA ARG A 193 9.82 15.58 -42.04
C ARG A 193 10.53 16.86 -42.43
#